data_AF-A0A961W908-F1
#
_entry.id   AF-A0A961W908-F1
#
_cell.length_a   1.000
_cell.length_b   1.000
_cell.length_c   1.000
_cell.angle_alpha   90.00
_cell.angle_beta   90.00
_cell.angle_gamma   90.00
#
_symmetry.space_group_name_H-M   'P 1'
#
loop_
_entity.id
_entity.type
_entity.pdbx_description
1 polymer ?
#
loop_
_entity_poly.entity_id
_entity_poly.type
_entity_poly.pdbx_seq_one_letter_code
_entity_poly.pdbx_strand_id
1 'polypeptide(L)'
;MAQDEFRRSALAYHEADPPGKIAIQPTKPVANQNDLALAYSPGVAHACLAIADDPAAASRMTARGNLVGVVTNGTAVLGLGNIGPLASKPVMEGKAVLFKKF
;
A
#
# COMPACT_ATOMS: atom_id res chain seq x y z
N MET A 1 -5.53 34.89 1.04
CA MET A 1 -4.05 34.87 0.91
C MET A 1 -3.44 33.65 1.59
N ALA A 2 -3.33 33.56 2.93
CA ALA A 2 -2.69 32.41 3.59
C ALA A 2 -3.42 31.06 3.40
N GLN A 3 -4.77 31.05 3.46
CA GLN A 3 -5.56 29.83 3.21
C GLN A 3 -5.48 29.35 1.76
N ASP A 4 -5.43 30.28 0.80
CA ASP A 4 -5.32 29.96 -0.63
C ASP A 4 -3.95 29.36 -0.96
N GLU A 5 -2.90 29.89 -0.32
CA GLU A 5 -1.56 29.35 -0.43
C GLU A 5 -1.46 27.94 0.16
N PHE A 6 -2.02 27.72 1.36
CA PHE A 6 -2.05 26.38 1.96
C PHE A 6 -2.80 25.38 1.07
N ARG A 7 -3.94 25.77 0.52
CA ARG A 7 -4.72 24.94 -0.41
C ARG A 7 -3.87 24.55 -1.63
N ARG A 8 -3.20 25.52 -2.26
CA ARG A 8 -2.35 25.28 -3.43
C ARG A 8 -1.20 24.32 -3.09
N SER A 9 -0.55 24.51 -1.95
CA SER A 9 0.53 23.63 -1.49
C SER A 9 0.05 22.21 -1.19
N ALA A 10 -1.13 22.05 -0.60
CA ALA A 10 -1.71 20.72 -0.34
C ALA A 10 -2.04 19.96 -1.64
N LEU A 11 -2.56 20.66 -2.65
CA LEU A 11 -2.82 20.07 -3.98
C LEU A 11 -1.51 19.70 -4.68
N ALA A 12 -0.56 20.63 -4.75
CA ALA A 12 0.74 20.39 -5.35
C ALA A 12 1.49 19.23 -4.68
N TYR A 13 1.39 19.07 -3.36
CA TYR A 13 1.95 17.93 -2.64
C TYR A 13 1.35 16.58 -3.07
N HIS A 14 0.05 16.53 -3.37
CA HIS A 14 -0.61 15.30 -3.83
C HIS A 14 -0.40 15.00 -5.32
N GLU A 15 -0.18 16.03 -6.14
CA GLU A 15 0.02 15.94 -7.58
C GLU A 15 1.49 15.76 -7.99
N ALA A 16 2.43 16.08 -7.10
CA ALA A 16 3.86 15.92 -7.33
C ALA A 16 4.19 14.47 -7.74
N ASP A 17 5.13 14.31 -8.66
CA ASP A 17 5.52 12.99 -9.16
C ASP A 17 6.36 12.20 -8.13
N PRO A 18 6.06 10.91 -7.89
CA PRO A 18 4.87 10.18 -8.32
C PRO A 18 3.61 10.60 -7.51
N PRO A 19 2.43 10.70 -8.15
CA PRO A 19 1.23 11.20 -7.49
C PRO A 19 0.76 10.31 -6.34
N GLY A 20 0.12 10.93 -5.36
CA GLY A 20 -0.35 10.27 -4.14
C GLY A 20 0.72 10.21 -3.06
N LYS A 21 0.51 9.36 -2.04
CA LYS A 21 1.39 9.28 -0.86
C LYS A 21 2.00 7.90 -0.62
N ILE A 22 1.68 6.91 -1.44
CA ILE A 22 2.11 5.53 -1.26
C ILE A 22 2.71 4.98 -2.55
N ALA A 23 3.70 4.11 -2.42
CA ALA A 23 4.30 3.37 -3.53
C ALA A 23 4.50 1.90 -3.14
N ILE A 24 4.53 1.03 -4.14
CA ILE A 24 4.89 -0.39 -3.95
C ILE A 24 6.37 -0.55 -4.28
N GLN A 25 7.12 -1.12 -3.34
CA GLN A 25 8.54 -1.39 -3.52
C GLN A 25 8.82 -2.89 -3.27
N PRO A 26 9.54 -3.58 -4.17
CA PRO A 26 9.98 -4.95 -3.94
C PRO A 26 10.89 -5.02 -2.70
N THR A 27 10.71 -6.06 -1.88
CA THR A 27 11.56 -6.31 -0.69
C THR A 27 12.69 -7.31 -0.94
N LYS A 28 12.68 -7.96 -2.11
CA LYS A 28 13.68 -8.93 -2.55
C LYS A 28 14.30 -8.47 -3.87
N PRO A 29 15.59 -8.73 -4.12
CA PRO A 29 16.21 -8.46 -5.42
C PRO A 29 15.49 -9.19 -6.54
N VAL A 30 15.39 -8.54 -7.70
CA VAL A 30 14.95 -9.12 -8.98
C VAL A 30 15.84 -8.55 -10.08
N ALA A 31 17.15 -8.78 -9.97
CA ALA A 31 18.15 -8.16 -10.85
C ALA A 31 18.66 -9.11 -11.95
N ASN A 32 18.47 -10.41 -11.79
CA ASN A 32 18.97 -11.43 -12.71
C ASN A 32 17.98 -12.61 -12.86
N GLN A 33 18.30 -13.56 -13.74
CA GLN A 33 17.46 -14.73 -14.01
C GLN A 33 17.25 -15.63 -12.79
N ASN A 34 18.27 -15.79 -11.95
CA ASN A 34 18.16 -16.59 -10.73
C ASN A 34 17.20 -15.93 -9.74
N ASP A 35 17.30 -14.62 -9.54
CA ASP A 35 16.35 -13.87 -8.69
C ASP A 35 14.92 -14.01 -9.21
N LEU A 36 14.71 -13.90 -10.52
CA LEU A 36 13.40 -14.08 -11.15
C LEU A 36 12.87 -15.51 -10.94
N ALA A 37 13.72 -16.51 -11.10
CA ALA A 37 13.37 -17.92 -10.89
C ALA A 37 12.99 -18.22 -9.42
N LEU A 38 13.56 -17.49 -8.45
CA LEU A 38 13.21 -17.59 -7.03
C LEU A 38 11.92 -16.83 -6.69
N ALA A 39 11.77 -15.60 -7.20
CA ALA A 39 10.63 -14.73 -6.93
C ALA A 39 9.35 -15.19 -7.64
N TYR A 40 9.49 -15.93 -8.74
CA TYR A 40 8.39 -16.42 -9.56
C TYR A 40 8.60 -17.89 -9.93
N SER A 41 8.10 -18.33 -11.08
CA SER A 41 8.28 -19.70 -11.55
C SER A 41 9.74 -20.00 -11.88
N PRO A 42 10.27 -21.18 -11.47
CA PRO A 42 9.59 -22.24 -10.73
C PRO A 42 9.61 -22.10 -9.19
N GLY A 43 10.45 -21.24 -8.62
CA GLY A 43 10.76 -21.19 -7.19
C GLY A 43 9.58 -20.84 -6.27
N VAL A 44 8.65 -20.00 -6.71
CA VAL A 44 7.45 -19.60 -5.96
C VAL A 44 6.58 -20.80 -5.55
N ALA A 45 6.64 -21.90 -6.32
CA ALA A 45 5.89 -23.13 -6.03
C ALA A 45 6.22 -23.70 -4.64
N HIS A 46 7.47 -23.58 -4.18
CA HIS A 46 7.87 -24.06 -2.86
C HIS A 46 7.23 -23.28 -1.72
N ALA A 47 7.09 -21.95 -1.86
CA ALA A 47 6.36 -21.14 -0.89
C ALA A 47 4.86 -21.48 -0.88
N CYS A 48 4.26 -21.72 -2.05
CA CYS A 48 2.86 -22.13 -2.16
C CYS A 48 2.61 -23.49 -1.50
N LEU A 49 3.45 -24.51 -1.78
CA LEU A 49 3.33 -25.83 -1.18
C LEU A 49 3.52 -25.78 0.34
N ALA A 50 4.49 -25.00 0.83
CA ALA A 50 4.68 -24.83 2.28
C ALA A 50 3.45 -24.22 2.98
N ILE A 51 2.73 -23.30 2.31
CA ILE A 51 1.48 -22.73 2.84
C ILE A 51 0.31 -23.71 2.72
N ALA A 52 0.28 -24.53 1.67
CA ALA A 52 -0.73 -25.57 1.50
C ALA A 52 -0.62 -26.65 2.59
N ASP A 53 0.60 -27.03 2.95
CA ASP A 53 0.89 -28.00 4.01
C ASP A 53 0.65 -27.39 5.41
N ASP A 54 1.05 -26.13 5.64
CA ASP A 54 0.81 -25.39 6.88
C ASP A 54 0.29 -23.96 6.59
N PRO A 55 -1.03 -23.72 6.70
CA PRO A 55 -1.62 -22.40 6.47
C PRO A 55 -1.06 -21.29 7.38
N ALA A 56 -0.52 -21.63 8.57
CA ALA A 56 0.08 -20.63 9.45
C ALA A 56 1.39 -20.06 8.87
N ALA A 57 2.06 -20.79 7.97
CA ALA A 57 3.24 -20.33 7.27
C ALA A 57 2.99 -19.08 6.41
N ALA A 58 1.74 -18.76 6.06
CA ALA A 58 1.39 -17.57 5.29
C ALA A 58 1.92 -16.27 5.93
N SER A 59 1.94 -16.18 7.26
CA SER A 59 2.47 -14.99 7.97
C SER A 59 4.00 -14.87 7.88
N ARG A 60 4.71 -15.98 7.67
CA ARG A 60 6.18 -16.04 7.53
C ARG A 60 6.64 -15.93 6.08
N MET A 61 5.85 -16.48 5.15
CA MET A 61 6.19 -16.60 3.73
C MET A 61 5.65 -15.45 2.86
N THR A 62 4.82 -14.57 3.42
CA THR A 62 4.22 -13.45 2.69
C THR A 62 4.28 -12.16 3.51
N ALA A 63 3.90 -11.04 2.91
CA ALA A 63 3.76 -9.77 3.60
C ALA A 63 2.62 -9.76 4.65
N ARG A 64 1.78 -10.80 4.72
CA ARG A 64 0.58 -10.87 5.59
C ARG A 64 0.87 -10.52 7.05
N GLY A 65 2.01 -10.97 7.60
CA GLY A 65 2.35 -10.71 9.00
C GLY A 65 2.50 -9.22 9.35
N ASN A 66 2.72 -8.35 8.36
CA ASN A 66 2.93 -6.92 8.54
C ASN A 66 2.02 -6.05 7.65
N LEU A 67 1.10 -6.67 6.89
CA LEU A 67 0.23 -5.96 5.95
C LEU A 67 -1.08 -5.55 6.64
N VAL A 68 -1.39 -4.25 6.63
CA VAL A 68 -2.64 -3.70 7.16
C VAL A 68 -3.50 -3.16 6.02
N GLY A 69 -4.76 -3.59 5.97
CA GLY A 69 -5.75 -3.06 5.03
C GLY A 69 -6.51 -1.88 5.61
N VAL A 70 -6.35 -0.69 5.01
CA VAL A 70 -7.16 0.50 5.34
C VAL A 70 -8.36 0.54 4.40
N VAL A 71 -9.52 0.08 4.88
CA VAL A 71 -10.73 -0.09 4.06
C VAL A 71 -11.81 0.92 4.46
N THR A 72 -12.45 1.54 3.48
CA THR A 72 -13.61 2.43 3.64
C THR A 72 -14.48 2.40 2.38
N ASN A 73 -15.76 2.72 2.53
CA ASN A 73 -16.69 3.00 1.42
C ASN A 73 -16.85 4.51 1.14
N GLY A 74 -16.21 5.38 1.94
CA GLY A 74 -16.24 6.83 1.76
C GLY A 74 -17.52 7.53 2.24
N THR A 75 -18.37 6.87 3.03
CA THR A 75 -19.62 7.48 3.51
C THR A 75 -19.46 8.41 4.71
N ALA A 76 -18.30 8.39 5.38
CA ALA A 76 -17.98 9.24 6.53
C ALA A 76 -16.50 9.65 6.49
N VAL A 77 -16.17 10.64 5.66
CA VAL A 77 -14.79 11.12 5.50
C VAL A 77 -14.59 12.42 6.28
N LEU A 78 -13.94 12.33 7.44
CA LEU A 78 -13.67 13.48 8.32
C LEU A 78 -14.97 14.27 8.59
N GLY A 79 -14.94 15.61 8.48
CA GLY A 79 -16.12 16.47 8.53
C GLY A 79 -16.83 16.66 7.18
N LEU A 80 -16.41 15.94 6.13
CA LEU A 80 -16.96 16.09 4.77
C LEU A 80 -18.17 15.17 4.51
N GLY A 81 -18.42 14.20 5.40
CA GLY A 81 -19.54 13.27 5.26
C GLY A 81 -19.35 12.27 4.13
N ASN A 82 -20.43 12.00 3.40
CA ASN A 82 -20.45 11.03 2.31
C ASN A 82 -19.98 11.68 1.00
N ILE A 83 -18.70 11.49 0.68
CA ILE A 83 -18.07 11.98 -0.56
C ILE A 83 -17.67 10.84 -1.51
N GLY A 84 -18.02 9.60 -1.15
CA GLY A 84 -17.77 8.40 -1.95
C GLY A 84 -16.32 7.90 -1.91
N PRO A 85 -16.07 6.71 -2.49
CA PRO A 85 -14.82 6.00 -2.33
C PRO A 85 -13.62 6.72 -2.98
N LEU A 86 -13.80 7.31 -4.16
CA LEU A 86 -12.71 8.01 -4.87
C LEU A 86 -12.22 9.24 -4.10
N ALA A 87 -13.14 10.09 -3.63
CA ALA A 87 -12.78 11.30 -2.88
C ALA A 87 -12.20 10.97 -1.48
N SER A 88 -12.48 9.78 -0.95
CA SER A 88 -11.90 9.30 0.31
C SER A 88 -10.44 8.84 0.17
N LYS A 89 -9.97 8.55 -1.05
CA LYS A 89 -8.68 7.88 -1.30
C LYS A 89 -7.47 8.63 -0.69
N PRO A 90 -7.36 9.97 -0.78
CA PRO A 90 -6.25 10.69 -0.15
C PRO A 90 -6.22 10.47 1.37
N VAL A 91 -7.36 10.38 2.04
CA VAL A 91 -7.40 10.14 3.49
C VAL A 91 -6.90 8.74 3.82
N MET A 92 -7.27 7.74 3.01
CA MET A 92 -6.85 6.35 3.24
C MET A 92 -5.35 6.14 3.03
N GLU A 93 -4.78 6.79 2.01
CA GLU A 93 -3.32 6.81 1.83
C GLU A 93 -2.62 7.49 3.00
N GLY A 94 -3.21 8.59 3.52
CA GLY A 94 -2.67 9.27 4.71
C GLY A 94 -2.62 8.34 5.91
N LYS A 95 -3.69 7.57 6.16
CA LYS A 95 -3.70 6.55 7.22
C LYS A 95 -2.64 5.46 7.00
N ALA A 96 -2.45 4.99 5.77
CA ALA A 96 -1.41 4.02 5.44
C ALA A 96 0.00 4.56 5.72
N VAL A 97 0.26 5.84 5.40
CA VAL A 97 1.53 6.51 5.75
C VAL A 97 1.75 6.54 7.26
N LEU A 98 0.70 6.82 8.05
CA LEU A 98 0.80 6.83 9.51
C LEU A 98 1.15 5.43 10.06
N PHE A 99 0.49 4.36 9.59
CA PHE A 99 0.83 2.97 9.95
C PHE A 99 2.27 2.57 9.58
N LYS A 100 2.84 3.19 8.54
CA LYS A 100 4.22 2.90 8.12
C LYS A 100 5.26 3.72 8.87
N LYS A 101 4.91 4.95 9.29
CA LYS A 101 5.83 5.91 9.87
C LYS A 101 6.00 5.74 11.39
N PHE A 102 4.95 5.34 12.09
CA PHE A 102 4.90 5.17 13.54
C PHE A 102 4.53 3.73 13.89
#